data_AF-S7X0E9-F1
#
_entry.id   AF-S7X0E9-F1
#
_cell.length_a   1.000
_cell.length_b   1.000
_cell.length_c   1.000
_cell.angle_alpha   90.00
_cell.angle_beta   90.00
_cell.angle_gamma   90.00
#
_symmetry.space_group_name_H-M   'P 1'
#
loop_
_entity.id
_entity.type
_entity.pdbx_description
1 polymer ?
#
loop_
_entity_poly.entity_id
_entity_poly.type
_entity_poly.pdbx_seq_one_letter_code
_entity_poly.pdbx_strand_id
1 'polypeptide(L)' 'MKSYEKIDDFLEDESFKQWVLNNDAEQAIFWQDWLNANPTQVELLGQAKTILLELDASALKWKESRKKKLSWRSKTRL' A
#
# COMPACT_ATOMS: atom_id res chain seq x y z
N MET A 1 13.42 -0.73 -19.58
CA MET A 1 12.19 -0.22 -18.92
C MET A 1 11.76 -1.28 -17.92
N LYS A 2 11.29 -0.88 -16.74
CA LYS A 2 10.66 -1.84 -15.81
C LYS A 2 9.39 -2.37 -16.48
N SER A 3 9.28 -3.69 -16.60
CA SER A 3 8.09 -4.36 -17.10
C SER A 3 7.27 -4.79 -15.91
N TYR A 4 6.01 -4.36 -15.88
CA TYR A 4 5.03 -4.87 -14.94
C TYR A 4 4.11 -5.78 -15.74
N GLU A 5 4.05 -7.05 -15.38
CA GLU A 5 3.20 -8.04 -16.07
C GLU A 5 2.17 -8.63 -15.11
N LYS A 6 2.44 -8.56 -13.81
CA LYS A 6 1.60 -9.11 -12.75
C LYS A 6 1.45 -8.10 -11.62
N ILE A 7 0.43 -8.32 -10.80
CA ILE A 7 0.16 -7.50 -9.61
C ILE A 7 1.36 -7.50 -8.66
N ASP A 8 2.04 -8.64 -8.53
CA ASP A 8 3.19 -8.81 -7.63
C ASP A 8 4.33 -7.83 -7.94
N ASP A 9 4.60 -7.57 -9.22
CA ASP A 9 5.64 -6.62 -9.65
C ASP A 9 5.40 -5.22 -9.07
N PHE A 10 4.13 -4.78 -8.98
CA PHE A 10 3.75 -3.51 -8.36
C PHE A 10 3.83 -3.57 -6.83
N LEU A 11 3.41 -4.69 -6.24
CA LEU A 11 3.42 -4.89 -4.79
C LEU A 11 4.83 -5.09 -4.24
N GLU A 12 5.82 -5.41 -5.06
CA GLU A 12 7.23 -5.45 -4.66
C GLU A 12 7.89 -4.08 -4.79
N ASP A 13 7.46 -3.25 -5.74
CA ASP A 13 8.06 -1.95 -6.02
C ASP A 13 7.81 -0.91 -4.91
N GLU A 14 8.91 -0.39 -4.33
CA GLU A 14 8.84 0.62 -3.28
C GLU A 14 8.30 1.96 -3.78
N SER A 15 8.65 2.38 -5.00
CA SER A 15 8.13 3.62 -5.58
C SER A 15 6.61 3.57 -5.79
N PHE A 16 6.08 2.39 -6.12
CA PHE A 16 4.64 2.16 -6.18
C PHE A 16 4.00 2.30 -4.80
N LYS A 17 4.59 1.65 -3.78
CA LYS A 17 4.09 1.74 -2.40
C LYS A 17 4.09 3.17 -1.88
N GLN A 18 5.17 3.91 -2.11
CA GLN A 18 5.29 5.31 -1.69
C GLN A 18 4.23 6.19 -2.36
N TRP A 19 4.00 5.99 -3.66
CA TRP A 19 2.94 6.71 -4.36
C TRP A 19 1.56 6.41 -3.80
N VAL A 20 1.23 5.14 -3.60
CA VAL A 20 -0.13 4.71 -3.23
C VAL A 20 -0.43 4.96 -1.75
N LEU A 21 0.52 4.67 -0.86
CA LEU A 21 0.30 4.78 0.59
C LEU A 21 0.61 6.17 1.13
N ASN A 22 1.68 6.81 0.64
CA ASN A 22 2.16 8.09 1.17
C ASN A 22 1.75 9.29 0.33
N ASN A 23 1.04 9.09 -0.79
CA ASN A 23 0.67 10.15 -1.73
C ASN A 23 1.87 10.98 -2.18
N ASP A 24 3.02 10.32 -2.37
CA ASP A 24 4.26 10.97 -2.77
C ASP A 24 4.11 11.62 -4.15
N ALA A 25 4.30 12.94 -4.21
CA ALA A 25 4.09 13.74 -5.40
C ALA A 25 5.14 13.48 -6.48
N GLU A 26 6.38 13.15 -6.10
CA GLU A 26 7.45 12.85 -7.05
C GLU A 26 7.18 11.51 -7.74
N GLN A 27 6.76 10.50 -6.97
CA GLN A 27 6.33 9.23 -7.54
C GLN A 27 5.05 9.36 -8.35
N ALA A 28 4.13 10.25 -7.98
CA ALA A 28 2.91 10.47 -8.75
C ALA A 28 3.16 10.92 -10.20
N ILE A 29 4.18 11.73 -10.41
CA ILE A 29 4.58 12.18 -11.76
C ILE A 29 5.09 10.98 -12.57
N PHE A 30 5.97 10.16 -11.99
CA PHE A 30 6.49 8.96 -12.65
C PHE A 30 5.38 7.99 -13.04
N TRP A 31 4.45 7.71 -12.13
CA TRP A 31 3.36 6.77 -12.40
C TRP A 31 2.31 7.31 -13.35
N GLN A 32 2.10 8.64 -13.42
CA GLN A 32 1.28 9.25 -14.47
C GLN A 32 1.93 9.11 -15.84
N ASP A 33 3.22 9.39 -15.96
CA ASP A 33 3.96 9.22 -17.22
C ASP A 33 3.94 7.76 -17.68
N TRP A 34 4.18 6.83 -16.75
CA TRP A 34 4.12 5.40 -17.02
C TRP A 34 2.72 4.94 -17.49
N LEU A 35 1.65 5.45 -16.87
CA LEU A 35 0.27 5.17 -17.30
C LEU A 35 -0.05 5.74 -18.69
N ASN A 36 0.45 6.93 -19.01
CA ASN A 36 0.30 7.50 -20.34
C ASN A 36 1.02 6.64 -21.41
N ALA A 37 2.17 6.06 -21.06
CA ALA A 37 2.90 5.15 -21.94
C ALA A 37 2.28 3.73 -22.01
N ASN A 38 1.54 3.32 -20.97
CA ASN A 38 0.98 1.96 -20.84
C ASN A 38 -0.53 1.98 -20.52
N PRO A 39 -1.38 2.55 -21.39
CA PRO A 39 -2.81 2.70 -21.10
C PRO A 39 -3.55 1.37 -20.91
N THR A 40 -3.04 0.28 -21.51
CA THR A 40 -3.61 -1.08 -21.34
C THR A 40 -3.37 -1.64 -19.94
N GLN A 41 -2.40 -1.11 -19.20
CA GLN A 41 -2.07 -1.55 -17.84
C GLN A 41 -2.82 -0.78 -16.74
N VAL A 42 -3.70 0.16 -17.11
CA VAL A 42 -4.52 0.92 -16.16
C VAL A 42 -5.29 -0.01 -15.21
N GLU A 43 -5.86 -1.09 -15.76
CA GLU A 43 -6.70 -2.00 -14.98
C GLU A 43 -5.85 -2.81 -14.00
N LEU A 44 -4.72 -3.34 -14.46
CA LEU A 44 -3.78 -4.11 -13.63
C LEU A 44 -3.21 -3.25 -12.50
N LEU A 45 -2.79 -2.01 -12.82
CA LEU A 45 -2.31 -1.04 -11.85
C LEU A 45 -3.41 -0.67 -10.83
N GLY A 46 -4.65 -0.51 -11.29
CA GLY A 46 -5.80 -0.26 -10.44
C GLY A 46 -6.07 -1.39 -9.45
N GLN A 47 -5.99 -2.65 -9.91
CA GLN A 47 -6.12 -3.82 -9.04
C GLN A 47 -5.01 -3.86 -7.98
N ALA A 48 -3.76 -3.62 -8.38
CA ALA A 48 -2.63 -3.57 -7.46
C ALA A 48 -2.79 -2.47 -6.39
N LYS A 49 -3.29 -1.29 -6.78
CA LYS A 49 -3.61 -0.21 -5.83
C LYS A 49 -4.65 -0.63 -4.79
N THR A 50 -5.75 -1.23 -5.24
CA THR A 50 -6.83 -1.68 -4.35
C THR A 50 -6.30 -2.67 -3.33
N ILE A 51 -5.57 -3.69 -3.78
CA ILE A 51 -4.99 -4.72 -2.91
C ILE A 51 -4.04 -4.09 -1.88
N LEU A 52 -3.17 -3.19 -2.33
CA LEU A 52 -2.21 -2.53 -1.44
C LEU A 52 -2.89 -1.70 -0.35
N LEU A 53 -3.94 -0.95 -0.69
CA LEU A 53 -4.72 -0.16 0.27
C LEU A 53 -5.49 -1.05 1.26
N GLU A 54 -6.06 -2.16 0.80
CA GLU A 54 -6.75 -3.12 1.68
C GLU A 54 -5.79 -3.82 2.65
N LEU A 55 -4.58 -4.15 2.19
CA LEU A 55 -3.51 -4.72 3.02
C LEU A 55 -3.06 -3.74 4.11
N ASP A 56 -2.85 -2.46 3.78
CA ASP A 56 -2.47 -1.44 4.76
C ASP A 56 -3.58 -1.18 5.79
N ALA A 57 -4.83 -1.04 5.34
CA ALA A 57 -5.98 -0.88 6.22
C ALA A 57 -6.15 -2.06 7.18
N SER A 58 -5.94 -3.28 6.68
CA SER A 58 -5.92 -4.48 7.51
C SER A 58 -4.76 -4.44 8.51
N ALA A 59 -3.54 -4.09 8.09
CA ALA A 59 -2.40 -3.98 8.99
C ALA A 59 -2.64 -2.97 10.13
N LEU A 60 -3.29 -1.83 9.85
CA LEU A 60 -3.68 -0.83 10.85
C LEU A 60 -4.68 -1.40 11.87
N LYS A 61 -5.75 -2.07 11.39
CA LYS A 61 -6.77 -2.71 12.25
C LYS A 61 -6.16 -3.72 13.23
N TRP A 62 -5.16 -4.46 12.78
CA TRP A 62 -4.47 -5.47 13.59
C TRP A 62 -3.51 -4.84 14.62
N LYS A 63 -2.85 -3.71 14.29
CA LYS A 63 -2.01 -2.96 15.25
C LYS A 63 -2.82 -2.39 16.42
N GLU A 64 -4.02 -1.88 16.15
CA GLU A 64 -4.90 -1.35 17.20
C GLU A 64 -5.41 -2.43 18.17
N SER A 65 -5.72 -3.60 17.63
CA SER A 65 -6.23 -4.73 18.42
C SER A 65 -5.20 -5.27 19.42
N ARG A 66 -3.89 -5.21 19.11
CA ARG A 66 -2.82 -5.59 20.07
C ARG A 66 -2.66 -4.60 21.22
N LYS A 67 -2.81 -3.29 20.99
CA LYS A 67 -2.65 -2.27 22.05
C LYS A 67 -3.73 -2.41 23.14
N LYS A 68 -4.95 -2.79 22.77
CA LYS A 68 -6.06 -2.99 23.72
C LYS A 68 -5.84 -4.17 24.67
N LYS A 69 -5.06 -5.19 24.27
CA LYS A 69 -4.82 -6.39 25.09
C LYS A 69 -3.71 -6.20 26.15
N LEU A 70 -2.88 -5.16 26.02
CA LEU A 70 -1.80 -4.87 26.97
C LEU A 70 -2.21 -3.90 28.10
N SER A 71 -3.31 -3.14 27.96
CA SER A 71 -3.67 -2.12 28.95
C SER A 71 -4.34 -2.67 30.23
N TRP A 72 -4.64 -3.97 30.29
CA TRP A 72 -5.28 -4.59 31.46
C TRP A 72 -4.29 -5.14 32.50
N ARG A 73 -3.00 -5.34 32.18
CA ARG A 73 -2.02 -5.90 33.14
C ARG A 73 -1.37 -4.87 34.07
N SER A 74 -1.57 -3.58 33.84
CA SER A 74 -0.96 -2.52 34.65
C SER A 74 -1.89 -1.92 35.71
N LYS A 75 -3.16 -2.35 35.79
CA LYS A 75 -4.15 -1.75 36.70
C LYS A 75 -4.61 -2.65 37.85
N THR A 76 -4.00 -3.83 38.03
CA THR A 76 -4.33 -4.76 39.11
C THR A 76 -3.14 -4.91 40.06
N ARG A 77 -2.85 -3.84 40.78
CA ARG A 77 -2.11 -3.91 42.05
C ARG A 77 -2.47 -2.69 42.90
N LEU A 78 -3.57 -2.82 43.64
CA LEU A 78 -3.89 -2.08 44.85
C LEU A 78 -4.85 -2.94 45.66
#